data_AF-A0ABD3VQV2-F1
#
_entry.id   AF-A0ABD3VQV2-F1
#
_cell.length_a   1.000
_cell.length_b   1.000
_cell.length_c   1.000
_cell.angle_alpha   90.00
_cell.angle_beta   90.00
_cell.angle_gamma   90.00
#
_symmetry.space_group_name_H-M   'P 1'
#
loop_
_entity.id
_entity.type
_entity.pdbx_description
1 polymer ?
#
loop_
_entity_poly.entity_id
_entity_poly.type
_entity_poly.pdbx_seq_one_letter_code
_entity_poly.pdbx_strand_id
1 'polypeptide(L)'
;MKPPEWFLLDKSESVCKLGCMSKENFNGTPMMIEISISNDGIVQLSVAGKLIDLSQFYISSKLVFSVNSINALFRCLKIVSVCQGYHDKNKEQPFTFFNDKYMKEVCIVQKDAEPKVVIRHINCYKVVPIGSVSHTCKRCIKCKSRRNERMKQKQLGKKENENPLPGCNQFNDIRSVLSNIAPNLTENQHTLLCSQIMASNLKKIVMV
;
A
#
# COMPACT_ATOMS: atom_id res chain seq x y z
N MET A 1 -1.28 -18.82 32.05
CA MET A 1 -1.86 -19.88 31.20
C MET A 1 -1.85 -19.39 29.76
N LYS A 2 -1.55 -20.24 28.78
CA LYS A 2 -1.63 -19.85 27.36
C LYS A 2 -3.10 -19.67 26.95
N PRO A 3 -3.44 -18.73 26.04
CA PRO A 3 -4.79 -18.64 25.51
C PRO A 3 -5.16 -19.90 24.69
N PRO A 4 -6.47 -20.23 24.57
CA PRO A 4 -6.93 -21.45 23.89
C PRO A 4 -6.58 -21.50 22.40
N GLU A 5 -6.49 -20.34 21.74
CA GLU A 5 -6.14 -20.21 20.33
C GLU A 5 -4.66 -20.49 20.02
N TRP A 6 -3.81 -20.52 21.04
CA TRP A 6 -2.39 -20.83 20.89
C TRP A 6 -2.12 -22.33 21.13
N PHE A 7 -1.31 -22.93 20.28
CA PHE A 7 -0.91 -24.34 20.37
C PHE A 7 0.62 -24.49 20.41
N LEU A 8 1.09 -25.62 20.94
CA LEU A 8 2.51 -25.94 21.00
C LEU A 8 2.98 -26.41 19.62
N LEU A 9 3.98 -25.74 19.05
CA LEU A 9 4.62 -26.12 17.79
C LEU A 9 5.83 -27.00 18.05
N ASP A 10 6.66 -26.59 19.01
CA ASP A 10 7.93 -27.23 19.32
C ASP A 10 8.30 -26.96 20.78
N LYS A 11 8.97 -27.93 21.40
CA LYS A 11 9.48 -27.83 22.76
C LYS A 11 10.79 -28.58 22.86
N SER A 12 11.87 -27.83 23.03
CA SER A 12 13.18 -28.34 23.40
C SER A 12 13.53 -27.94 24.84
N GLU A 13 14.70 -28.37 25.31
CA GLU A 13 15.24 -27.94 26.61
C GLU A 13 15.51 -26.42 26.65
N SER A 14 15.84 -25.82 25.50
CA SER A 14 16.27 -24.43 25.40
C SER A 14 15.22 -23.49 24.84
N VAL A 15 14.22 -23.98 24.12
CA VAL A 15 13.21 -23.14 23.44
C VAL A 15 11.83 -23.78 23.47
N CYS A 16 10.82 -22.96 23.78
CA CYS A 16 9.41 -23.28 23.60
C CYS A 16 8.84 -22.44 22.46
N LYS A 17 8.26 -23.08 21.44
CA LYS A 17 7.58 -22.42 20.32
C LYS A 17 6.09 -22.64 20.38
N LEU A 18 5.33 -21.56 20.33
CA LEU A 18 3.87 -21.58 20.29
C LEU A 18 3.39 -20.93 18.99
N GLY A 19 2.33 -21.47 18.42
CA GLY A 19 1.70 -20.97 17.20
C GLY A 19 0.26 -20.55 17.43
N CYS A 20 -0.20 -19.59 16.64
CA CYS A 20 -1.60 -19.21 16.52
C CYS A 20 -1.91 -18.95 15.04
N MET A 21 -3.00 -19.52 14.53
CA MET A 21 -3.47 -19.23 13.18
C MET A 21 -4.23 -17.91 13.18
N SER A 22 -3.84 -16.99 12.30
CA SER A 22 -4.59 -15.76 12.04
C SER A 22 -5.80 -16.09 11.15
N LYS A 23 -6.82 -15.21 11.17
CA LYS A 23 -8.04 -15.39 10.37
C LYS A 23 -7.82 -15.02 8.90
N GLU A 24 -6.70 -14.36 8.62
CA GLU A 24 -6.32 -13.86 7.31
C GLU A 24 -5.54 -14.90 6.50
N ASN A 25 -5.92 -15.05 5.23
CA ASN A 25 -5.22 -15.90 4.26
C ASN A 25 -4.53 -15.03 3.20
N PHE A 26 -3.28 -15.36 2.89
CA PHE A 26 -2.52 -14.75 1.79
C PHE A 26 -2.20 -15.80 0.74
N ASN A 27 -2.62 -15.55 -0.49
CA ASN A 27 -2.41 -16.46 -1.62
C ASN A 27 -2.93 -17.88 -1.35
N GLY A 28 -4.05 -17.99 -0.63
CA GLY A 28 -4.63 -19.28 -0.22
C GLY A 28 -3.95 -19.94 0.98
N THR A 29 -2.86 -19.37 1.50
CA THR A 29 -2.16 -19.88 2.67
C THR A 29 -2.60 -19.14 3.94
N PRO A 30 -3.10 -19.85 4.97
CA PRO A 30 -3.35 -19.26 6.27
C PRO A 30 -2.10 -18.69 6.91
N MET A 31 -2.25 -17.54 7.55
CA MET A 31 -1.14 -16.85 8.18
C MET A 31 -0.90 -17.39 9.59
N MET A 32 0.32 -17.84 9.87
CA MET A 32 0.72 -18.27 11.21
C MET A 32 1.48 -17.15 11.94
N ILE A 33 1.12 -16.95 13.21
CA ILE A 33 1.85 -16.14 14.17
C ILE A 33 2.54 -17.12 15.11
N GLU A 34 3.85 -17.01 15.26
CA GLU A 34 4.64 -17.90 16.10
C GLU A 34 5.43 -17.08 17.11
N ILE A 35 5.51 -17.58 18.33
CA ILE A 35 6.35 -17.02 19.38
C ILE A 35 7.32 -18.08 19.85
N SER A 36 8.60 -17.73 19.86
CA SER A 36 9.67 -18.55 20.44
C SER A 36 10.12 -17.89 21.74
N ILE A 37 10.15 -18.67 22.82
CA ILE A 37 10.61 -18.23 24.14
C ILE A 37 11.75 -19.16 24.53
N SER A 38 12.96 -18.63 24.63
CA SER A 38 14.14 -19.39 25.08
C SER A 38 14.25 -19.45 26.60
N ASN A 39 15.00 -20.41 27.12
CA ASN A 39 15.22 -20.64 28.56
C ASN A 39 15.90 -19.48 29.31
N ASP A 40 16.58 -18.59 28.60
CA ASP A 40 17.17 -17.35 29.12
C ASP A 40 16.19 -16.16 29.07
N GLY A 41 14.95 -16.41 28.64
CA GLY A 41 13.86 -15.45 28.59
C GLY A 41 13.82 -14.60 27.33
N ILE A 42 14.65 -14.85 26.31
CA ILE A 42 14.55 -14.14 25.03
C ILE A 42 13.26 -14.54 24.31
N VAL A 43 12.58 -13.54 23.77
CA VAL A 43 11.33 -13.69 23.04
C VAL A 43 11.53 -13.25 21.60
N GLN A 44 11.09 -14.10 20.69
CA GLN A 44 11.05 -13.82 19.26
C GLN A 44 9.62 -14.04 18.75
N LEU A 45 9.14 -13.11 17.93
CA LEU A 45 7.86 -13.20 17.26
C LEU A 45 8.11 -13.34 15.76
N SER A 46 7.62 -14.40 15.14
CA SER A 46 7.58 -14.53 13.69
C SER A 46 6.15 -14.54 13.19
N VAL A 47 5.94 -13.95 12.03
CA VAL A 47 4.63 -13.82 11.43
C VAL A 47 4.75 -14.11 9.94
N ALA A 48 4.08 -15.16 9.48
CA ALA A 48 4.27 -15.76 8.15
C ALA A 48 5.76 -16.03 7.83
N GLY A 49 6.48 -16.62 8.78
CA GLY A 49 7.92 -16.95 8.65
C GLY A 49 8.86 -15.74 8.68
N LYS A 50 8.36 -14.51 8.90
CA LYS A 50 9.20 -13.32 9.04
C LYS A 50 9.36 -12.91 10.50
N LEU A 51 10.60 -12.75 10.95
CA LEU A 51 10.91 -12.22 12.27
C LEU A 51 10.42 -10.78 12.39
N ILE A 52 9.71 -10.49 13.47
CA ILE A 52 9.15 -9.19 13.80
C ILE A 52 10.01 -8.53 14.88
N ASP A 53 10.34 -7.27 14.64
CA ASP A 53 11.01 -6.42 15.61
C ASP A 53 10.01 -5.96 16.67
N LEU A 54 10.10 -6.58 17.85
CA LEU A 54 9.21 -6.35 18.99
C LEU A 54 9.26 -4.91 19.53
N SER A 55 10.37 -4.20 19.33
CA SER A 55 10.51 -2.81 19.79
C SER A 55 9.51 -1.87 19.13
N GLN A 56 9.10 -2.18 17.89
CA GLN A 56 8.10 -1.41 17.15
C GLN A 56 6.69 -1.51 17.76
N PHE A 57 6.48 -2.49 18.63
CA PHE A 57 5.21 -2.77 19.31
C PHE A 57 5.30 -2.51 20.82
N TYR A 58 6.42 -1.93 21.30
CA TYR A 58 6.69 -1.73 22.72
C TYR A 58 6.64 -3.04 23.52
N ILE A 59 7.01 -4.15 22.90
CA ILE A 59 7.11 -5.46 23.54
C ILE A 59 8.59 -5.71 23.85
N SER A 60 8.90 -6.08 25.09
CA SER A 60 10.27 -6.45 25.47
C SER A 60 10.70 -7.73 24.77
N SER A 61 11.91 -7.74 24.20
CA SER A 61 12.53 -8.95 23.63
C SER A 61 13.11 -9.90 24.67
N LYS A 62 13.10 -9.50 25.96
CA LYS A 62 13.55 -10.34 27.07
C LYS A 62 12.55 -10.27 28.22
N LEU A 63 12.19 -11.43 28.75
CA LEU A 63 11.26 -11.59 29.87
C LEU A 63 12.00 -12.18 31.07
N VAL A 64 11.67 -11.66 32.26
CA VAL A 64 11.92 -12.37 33.51
C VAL A 64 10.78 -13.36 33.70
N PHE A 65 11.08 -14.64 33.89
CA PHE A 65 10.05 -15.67 34.02
C PHE A 65 9.21 -15.47 35.27
N SER A 66 7.94 -15.15 35.04
CA SER A 66 6.89 -15.15 36.05
C SER A 66 5.56 -15.46 35.37
N VAL A 67 4.58 -15.94 36.12
CA VAL A 67 3.23 -16.16 35.57
C VAL A 67 2.67 -14.86 34.99
N ASN A 68 2.98 -13.72 35.62
CA ASN A 68 2.53 -12.41 35.20
C ASN A 68 3.17 -11.96 33.88
N SER A 69 4.48 -12.17 33.69
CA SER A 69 5.16 -11.77 32.46
C SER A 69 4.70 -12.58 31.24
N ILE A 70 4.45 -13.88 31.41
CA ILE A 70 3.90 -14.72 30.33
C ILE A 70 2.47 -14.30 29.98
N ASN A 71 1.61 -14.05 30.98
CA ASN A 71 0.26 -13.57 30.72
C ASN A 71 0.26 -12.18 30.06
N ALA A 72 1.16 -11.29 30.48
CA ALA A 72 1.33 -9.96 29.89
C ALA A 72 1.79 -10.05 28.43
N LEU A 73 2.73 -10.95 28.12
CA LEU A 73 3.19 -11.21 26.75
C LEU A 73 2.02 -11.54 25.83
N PHE A 74 1.17 -12.50 26.19
CA PHE A 74 0.00 -12.85 25.36
C PHE A 74 -1.00 -11.71 25.21
N ARG A 75 -1.16 -10.86 26.24
CA ARG A 75 -1.98 -9.64 26.13
C ARG A 75 -1.37 -8.64 25.15
N CYS A 76 -0.06 -8.45 25.18
CA CYS A 76 0.65 -7.60 24.23
C CYS A 76 0.53 -8.14 22.80
N LEU A 77 0.61 -9.45 22.58
CA LEU A 77 0.43 -10.03 21.24
C LEU A 77 -0.95 -9.76 20.65
N LYS A 78 -1.98 -9.59 21.50
CA LYS A 78 -3.31 -9.16 21.03
C LYS A 78 -3.30 -7.78 20.40
N ILE A 79 -2.28 -6.96 20.59
CA ILE A 79 -2.18 -5.63 19.95
C ILE A 79 -1.53 -5.70 18.57
N VAL A 80 -1.21 -6.88 18.05
CA VAL A 80 -0.62 -7.04 16.73
C VAL A 80 -1.71 -7.45 15.75
N SER A 81 -1.90 -6.66 14.69
CA SER A 81 -2.76 -7.00 13.56
C SER A 81 -1.96 -7.23 12.31
N VAL A 82 -2.51 -8.00 11.39
CA VAL A 82 -1.89 -8.22 10.09
C VAL A 82 -1.96 -6.93 9.26
N CYS A 83 -0.83 -6.49 8.72
CA CYS A 83 -0.81 -5.42 7.72
C CYS A 83 -1.71 -5.88 6.57
N GLN A 84 -2.64 -5.07 6.07
CA GLN A 84 -3.54 -5.47 4.97
C GLN A 84 -2.99 -5.13 3.58
N GLY A 85 -1.83 -4.45 3.51
CA GLY A 85 -1.29 -3.96 2.25
C GLY A 85 -2.10 -2.79 1.71
N TYR A 86 -1.93 -2.50 0.42
CA TYR A 86 -2.71 -1.47 -0.29
C TYR A 86 -3.64 -2.14 -1.30
N HIS A 87 -4.94 -1.88 -1.22
CA HIS A 87 -5.92 -2.44 -2.14
C HIS A 87 -5.65 -1.96 -3.58
N ASP A 88 -5.41 -2.89 -4.51
CA ASP A 88 -5.35 -2.57 -5.93
C ASP A 88 -6.76 -2.60 -6.50
N LYS A 89 -7.28 -1.42 -6.86
CA LYS A 89 -8.59 -1.33 -7.54
C LYS A 89 -8.54 -1.88 -8.96
N ASN A 90 -7.35 -1.98 -9.56
CA ASN A 90 -7.18 -2.58 -10.87
C ASN A 90 -7.04 -4.10 -10.70
N LYS A 91 -8.06 -4.84 -11.13
CA LYS A 91 -8.16 -6.31 -11.05
C LYS A 91 -7.22 -7.06 -12.03
N GLU A 92 -6.27 -6.37 -12.66
CA GLU A 92 -5.37 -6.99 -13.62
C GLU A 92 -4.42 -7.97 -12.90
N GLN A 93 -4.70 -9.26 -13.15
CA GLN A 93 -4.02 -10.49 -12.71
C GLN A 93 -3.59 -10.56 -11.24
N PRO A 94 -4.20 -11.46 -10.43
CA PRO A 94 -3.64 -11.82 -9.14
C PRO A 94 -2.27 -12.50 -9.37
N PHE A 95 -1.32 -12.31 -8.44
CA PHE A 95 0.00 -12.97 -8.42
C PHE A 95 1.05 -12.50 -9.44
N THR A 96 1.36 -11.20 -9.44
CA THR A 96 2.52 -10.67 -10.19
C THR A 96 3.39 -9.80 -9.31
N PHE A 97 4.71 -9.92 -9.47
CA PHE A 97 5.61 -8.84 -9.06
C PHE A 97 5.24 -7.62 -9.90
N PHE A 98 4.76 -6.58 -9.23
CA PHE A 98 4.51 -5.31 -9.90
C PHE A 98 5.84 -4.66 -10.30
N ASN A 99 6.90 -4.90 -9.51
CA ASN A 99 8.32 -4.65 -9.81
C ASN A 99 9.19 -5.29 -8.70
N ASP A 100 10.50 -5.07 -8.75
CA ASP A 100 11.49 -5.58 -7.79
C ASP A 100 11.24 -5.18 -6.32
N LYS A 101 10.39 -4.18 -6.08
CA LYS A 101 10.11 -3.65 -4.73
C LYS A 101 8.73 -4.02 -4.22
N TYR A 102 7.82 -4.42 -5.10
CA TYR A 102 6.40 -4.63 -4.76
C TYR A 102 5.82 -5.88 -5.40
N MET A 103 5.01 -6.60 -4.63
CA MET A 103 4.30 -7.79 -5.07
C MET A 103 2.79 -7.63 -4.88
N LYS A 104 2.01 -8.22 -5.79
CA LYS A 104 0.57 -8.42 -5.62
C LYS A 104 0.32 -9.74 -4.89
N GLU A 105 -0.50 -9.69 -3.85
CA GLU A 105 -0.98 -10.84 -3.11
C GLU A 105 -2.51 -10.85 -3.12
N VAL A 106 -3.12 -12.03 -3.04
CA VAL A 106 -4.56 -12.18 -2.79
C VAL A 106 -4.75 -12.31 -1.29
N CYS A 107 -5.53 -11.40 -0.70
CA CYS A 107 -5.83 -11.35 0.72
C CYS A 107 -7.31 -11.70 0.95
N ILE A 108 -7.57 -12.65 1.84
CA ILE A 108 -8.91 -12.96 2.36
C ILE A 108 -8.86 -12.67 3.86
N VAL A 109 -9.66 -11.70 4.32
CA VAL A 109 -9.57 -11.20 5.72
C VAL A 109 -10.36 -12.06 6.70
N GLN A 110 -11.40 -12.76 6.21
CA GLN A 110 -12.22 -13.68 6.98
C GLN A 110 -12.66 -14.84 6.09
N LYS A 111 -12.96 -15.99 6.70
CA LYS A 111 -13.58 -17.12 6.00
C LYS A 111 -14.83 -16.60 5.28
N ASP A 112 -14.92 -16.86 3.97
CA ASP A 112 -16.02 -16.45 3.08
C ASP A 112 -16.05 -14.96 2.68
N ALA A 113 -15.04 -14.17 3.04
CA ALA A 113 -14.89 -12.82 2.51
C ALA A 113 -14.39 -12.82 1.05
N GLU A 114 -14.92 -11.89 0.25
CA GLU A 114 -14.45 -11.66 -1.12
C GLU A 114 -12.92 -11.43 -1.15
N PRO A 115 -12.17 -12.19 -1.98
CA PRO A 115 -10.73 -12.04 -2.10
C PRO A 115 -10.37 -10.66 -2.64
N LYS A 116 -9.41 -10.00 -1.99
CA LYS A 116 -8.91 -8.68 -2.38
C LYS A 116 -7.49 -8.80 -2.90
N VAL A 117 -7.22 -8.22 -4.08
CA VAL A 117 -5.84 -8.07 -4.55
C VAL A 117 -5.21 -6.88 -3.83
N VAL A 118 -4.12 -7.15 -3.11
CA VAL A 118 -3.39 -6.14 -2.34
C VAL A 118 -1.95 -6.07 -2.84
N ILE A 119 -1.41 -4.85 -2.87
CA ILE A 119 0.00 -4.61 -3.16
C ILE A 119 0.75 -4.45 -1.84
N ARG A 120 1.88 -5.14 -1.74
CA ARG A 120 2.82 -5.00 -0.64
C ARG A 120 4.21 -4.70 -1.14
N HIS A 121 4.97 -4.03 -0.27
CA HIS A 121 6.42 -4.01 -0.37
C HIS A 121 6.98 -5.43 -0.12
N ILE A 122 7.98 -5.88 -0.87
CA ILE A 122 8.61 -7.21 -0.68
C ILE A 122 9.10 -7.41 0.77
N ASN A 123 9.65 -6.34 1.35
CA ASN A 123 10.06 -6.22 2.74
C ASN A 123 8.96 -5.69 3.68
N CYS A 124 7.68 -5.91 3.38
CA CYS A 124 6.57 -5.58 4.28
C CYS A 124 6.83 -6.15 5.68
N TYR A 125 6.54 -5.37 6.72
CA TYR A 125 6.63 -5.82 8.11
C TYR A 125 5.59 -6.89 8.47
N LYS A 126 4.66 -7.21 7.57
CA LYS A 126 3.55 -8.17 7.70
C LYS A 126 2.54 -7.86 8.83
N VAL A 127 2.90 -7.04 9.81
CA VAL A 127 2.07 -6.62 10.93
C VAL A 127 2.02 -5.11 11.14
N VAL A 128 1.00 -4.65 11.86
CA VAL A 128 0.78 -3.29 12.36
C VAL A 128 0.08 -3.33 13.73
N PRO A 129 0.31 -2.35 14.63
CA PRO A 129 -0.41 -2.30 15.90
C PRO A 129 -1.93 -2.15 15.74
N ILE A 130 -2.71 -2.82 16.58
CA ILE A 130 -4.16 -2.60 16.71
C ILE A 130 -4.39 -1.16 17.20
N GLY A 131 -5.33 -0.46 16.56
CA GLY A 131 -5.57 0.96 16.80
C GLY A 131 -4.65 1.90 16.01
N SER A 132 -3.75 1.37 15.18
CA SER A 132 -3.03 2.21 14.21
C SER A 132 -4.01 2.94 13.30
N VAL A 133 -3.73 4.21 13.02
CA VAL A 133 -4.49 5.04 12.05
C VAL A 133 -4.58 4.37 10.67
N SER A 134 -3.64 3.48 10.35
CA SER A 134 -3.64 2.69 9.14
C SER A 134 -3.45 1.21 9.45
N HIS A 135 -4.27 0.36 8.83
CA HIS A 135 -4.06 -1.09 8.77
C HIS A 135 -2.95 -1.50 7.79
N THR A 136 -2.16 -0.56 7.27
CA THR A 136 -1.08 -0.78 6.32
C THR A 136 0.25 -0.33 6.94
N CYS A 137 1.28 -1.17 6.86
CA CYS A 137 2.58 -0.80 7.44
C CYS A 137 3.26 0.32 6.65
N LYS A 138 4.17 1.06 7.30
CA LYS A 138 4.88 2.23 6.73
C LYS A 138 5.53 1.94 5.37
N ARG A 139 6.08 0.73 5.17
CA ARG A 139 6.69 0.31 3.89
C ARG A 139 5.66 0.16 2.77
N CYS A 140 4.49 -0.41 3.07
CA CYS A 140 3.40 -0.54 2.11
C CYS A 140 2.68 0.80 1.85
N ILE A 141 2.59 1.69 2.84
CA ILE A 141 2.06 3.06 2.64
C ILE A 141 2.89 3.83 1.60
N LYS A 142 4.24 3.76 1.68
CA LYS A 142 5.13 4.38 0.69
C LYS A 142 4.91 3.86 -0.74
N CYS A 143 4.38 2.65 -0.91
CA CYS A 143 3.98 2.13 -2.22
C CYS A 143 2.79 2.91 -2.79
N LYS A 144 1.76 3.13 -1.96
CA LYS A 144 0.53 3.84 -2.34
C LYS A 144 0.84 5.27 -2.78
N SER A 145 1.65 6.00 -2.01
CA SER A 145 1.98 7.40 -2.33
C SER A 145 2.67 7.53 -3.69
N ARG A 146 3.71 6.72 -3.94
CA ARG A 146 4.45 6.73 -5.21
C ARG A 146 3.59 6.35 -6.42
N ARG A 147 2.67 5.38 -6.29
CA ARG A 147 1.75 5.03 -7.38
C ARG A 147 0.81 6.19 -7.68
N ASN A 148 0.25 6.82 -6.65
CA ASN A 148 -0.66 7.96 -6.81
C ASN A 148 0.03 9.15 -7.48
N GLU A 149 1.28 9.46 -7.10
CA GLU A 149 2.10 10.50 -7.74
C GLU A 149 2.31 10.22 -9.23
N ARG A 150 2.70 8.99 -9.60
CA ARG A 150 2.87 8.60 -11.01
C ARG A 150 1.58 8.68 -11.81
N MET A 151 0.44 8.28 -11.23
CA MET A 151 -0.85 8.36 -11.90
C MET A 151 -1.28 9.81 -12.11
N LYS A 152 -1.05 10.69 -11.12
CA LYS A 152 -1.28 12.13 -11.25
C LYS A 152 -0.41 12.75 -12.35
N GLN A 153 0.88 12.40 -12.42
CA GLN A 153 1.78 12.87 -13.48
C GLN A 153 1.32 12.40 -14.87
N LYS A 154 0.88 11.15 -15.02
CA LYS A 154 0.31 10.65 -16.29
C LYS A 154 -0.99 11.36 -16.69
N GLN A 155 -1.84 11.73 -15.73
CA GLN A 155 -3.06 12.48 -16.02
C GLN A 155 -2.77 13.93 -16.44
N LEU A 156 -1.77 14.57 -15.83
CA LEU A 156 -1.33 15.92 -16.22
C LEU A 156 -0.75 15.92 -17.65
N GLY A 157 0.11 14.96 -17.99
CA GLY A 157 0.66 14.85 -19.36
C GLY A 157 -0.37 14.42 -20.43
N LYS A 158 -1.52 13.86 -20.04
CA LYS A 158 -2.63 13.61 -20.98
C LYS A 158 -3.46 14.87 -21.22
N LYS A 159 -3.70 15.69 -20.20
CA LYS A 159 -4.37 16.99 -20.35
C LYS A 159 -3.58 17.99 -21.19
N GLU A 160 -2.25 17.92 -21.17
CA GLU A 160 -1.39 18.74 -22.05
C GLU A 160 -1.43 18.29 -23.53
N ASN A 161 -1.87 17.06 -23.81
CA ASN A 161 -1.96 16.50 -25.17
C ASN A 161 -3.39 16.50 -25.74
N GLU A 162 -4.39 16.97 -24.99
CA GLU A 162 -5.70 17.34 -25.53
C GLU A 162 -5.56 18.71 -26.21
N ASN A 163 -4.80 18.76 -27.32
CA ASN A 163 -4.90 19.88 -28.24
C ASN A 163 -6.35 19.96 -28.73
N PRO A 164 -6.97 21.15 -28.73
CA PRO A 164 -8.30 21.31 -29.30
C PRO A 164 -8.28 20.80 -30.75
N LEU A 165 -9.19 19.88 -31.07
CA LEU A 165 -9.35 19.32 -32.41
C LEU A 165 -9.42 20.48 -33.43
N PRO A 166 -8.58 20.48 -34.48
CA PRO A 166 -8.67 21.45 -35.56
C PRO A 166 -10.01 21.24 -36.27
N GLY A 167 -11.01 22.03 -35.90
CA GLY A 167 -12.40 21.82 -36.32
C GLY A 167 -13.45 22.49 -35.43
N CYS A 168 -13.09 23.00 -34.25
CA CYS A 168 -13.99 23.87 -33.48
C CYS A 168 -14.04 25.27 -34.13
N ASN A 169 -15.23 25.84 -34.36
CA ASN A 169 -15.39 27.15 -35.02
C ASN A 169 -14.53 28.25 -34.38
N GLN A 170 -14.42 28.26 -33.04
CA GLN A 170 -13.58 29.21 -32.31
C GLN A 170 -12.08 29.10 -32.63
N PHE A 171 -11.59 27.92 -33.03
CA PHE A 171 -10.18 27.69 -33.38
C PHE A 171 -9.85 28.35 -34.72
N ASN A 172 -10.77 28.20 -35.68
CA ASN A 172 -10.64 28.82 -37.00
C ASN A 172 -10.76 30.35 -36.89
N ASP A 173 -11.65 30.86 -36.03
CA ASP A 173 -11.80 32.28 -35.77
C ASP A 173 -10.52 32.90 -35.19
N ILE A 174 -9.97 32.31 -34.10
CA ILE A 174 -8.71 32.79 -33.50
C ILE A 174 -7.55 32.67 -34.49
N ARG A 175 -7.49 31.59 -35.26
CA ARG A 175 -6.43 31.39 -36.27
C ARG A 175 -6.47 32.46 -37.34
N SER A 176 -7.66 32.79 -37.85
CA SER A 176 -7.83 33.87 -38.85
C SER A 176 -7.38 35.22 -38.33
N VAL A 177 -7.70 35.54 -37.07
CA VAL A 177 -7.26 36.78 -36.41
C VAL A 177 -5.74 36.81 -36.25
N LEU A 178 -5.12 35.70 -35.84
CA LEU A 178 -3.66 35.63 -35.69
C LEU A 178 -2.94 35.75 -37.03
N SER A 179 -3.47 35.16 -38.11
CA SER A 179 -2.90 35.29 -39.45
C SER A 179 -2.96 36.72 -39.99
N ASN A 180 -3.93 37.52 -39.55
CA ASN A 180 -4.01 38.95 -39.91
C ASN A 180 -3.03 39.82 -39.10
N ILE A 181 -2.82 39.52 -37.81
CA ILE A 181 -1.97 40.34 -36.92
C ILE A 181 -0.49 39.98 -37.04
N ALA A 182 -0.19 38.70 -37.29
CA ALA A 182 1.17 38.18 -37.35
C ALA A 182 1.35 37.22 -38.53
N PRO A 183 1.28 37.72 -39.78
CA PRO A 183 1.33 36.89 -40.99
C PRO A 183 2.67 36.18 -41.21
N ASN A 184 3.74 36.64 -40.54
CA ASN A 184 5.08 36.08 -40.67
C ASN A 184 5.32 34.83 -39.81
N LEU A 185 4.32 34.37 -39.05
CA LEU A 185 4.44 33.18 -38.22
C LEU A 185 4.24 31.91 -39.05
N THR A 186 4.99 30.87 -38.70
CA THR A 186 4.79 29.53 -39.28
C THR A 186 3.47 28.92 -38.80
N GLU A 187 2.94 27.97 -39.56
CA GLU A 187 1.72 27.25 -39.21
C GLU A 187 1.77 26.59 -37.83
N ASN A 188 2.94 26.08 -37.43
CA ASN A 188 3.16 25.50 -36.11
C ASN A 188 3.08 26.56 -35.00
N GLN A 189 3.60 27.77 -35.24
CA GLN A 189 3.53 28.88 -34.29
C GLN A 189 2.09 29.40 -34.14
N HIS A 190 1.34 29.50 -35.24
CA HIS A 190 -0.08 29.83 -35.21
C HIS A 190 -0.88 28.81 -34.39
N THR A 191 -0.64 27.53 -34.62
CA THR A 191 -1.32 26.43 -33.90
C THR A 191 -1.03 26.49 -32.40
N LEU A 192 0.23 26.71 -32.02
CA LEU A 192 0.64 26.82 -30.62
C LEU A 192 -0.05 28.01 -29.93
N LEU A 193 -0.07 29.18 -30.57
CA LEU A 193 -0.70 30.38 -30.02
C LEU A 193 -2.21 30.24 -29.89
N CYS A 194 -2.89 29.65 -30.89
CA CYS A 194 -4.32 29.33 -30.81
C CYS A 194 -4.63 28.46 -29.58
N SER A 195 -3.89 27.37 -29.38
CA SER A 195 -4.07 26.49 -28.23
C SER A 195 -3.87 27.21 -26.89
N GLN A 196 -2.88 28.11 -26.79
CA GLN A 196 -2.62 28.89 -25.59
C GLN A 196 -3.73 29.91 -25.28
N ILE A 197 -4.24 30.62 -26.30
CA ILE A 197 -5.34 31.59 -26.15
C ILE A 197 -6.61 30.86 -25.68
N MET A 198 -6.92 29.71 -26.28
CA MET A 198 -8.07 28.90 -25.86
C MET A 198 -7.93 28.39 -24.42
N ALA A 199 -6.76 27.88 -24.05
CA ALA A 199 -6.49 27.39 -22.70
C ALA A 199 -6.59 28.51 -21.64
N SER A 200 -6.20 29.74 -21.98
CA SER A 200 -6.32 30.91 -21.11
C SER A 200 -7.78 31.33 -20.90
N ASN A 201 -8.59 31.29 -21.96
CA ASN A 201 -10.02 31.65 -21.89
C ASN A 201 -10.85 30.61 -21.14
N LEU A 202 -10.50 29.32 -21.21
CA LEU A 202 -11.14 28.27 -20.41
C LEU A 202 -10.96 28.48 -18.89
N LYS A 203 -9.82 29.02 -18.45
CA LYS A 203 -9.56 29.30 -17.02
C LYS A 203 -10.43 30.43 -16.45
N LYS A 204 -10.94 31.35 -17.28
CA LYS A 204 -11.81 32.44 -16.83
C LYS A 204 -13.26 32.01 -16.59
N ILE A 205 -13.70 30.90 -17.18
CA ILE A 205 -15.10 30.44 -17.09
C ILE A 205 -15.36 29.62 -15.80
N VAL A 206 -14.32 29.10 -15.15
CA VAL A 206 -14.44 28.24 -13.95
C VAL A 206 -14.38 29.05 -12.62
N MET A 207 -14.48 30.38 -12.68
CA MET A 207 -14.50 31.27 -11.51
C MET A 207 -15.78 32.11 -11.41
N VAL A 208 -16.93 31.50 -11.69
CA VAL A 208 -18.26 32.03 -11.32
C VAL A 208 -19.04 30.94 -10.59
#